data_AF-A0A381FH16-F1
#
_entry.id   AF-A0A381FH16-F1
#
_cell.length_a   1.000
_cell.length_b   1.000
_cell.length_c   1.000
_cell.angle_alpha   90.00
_cell.angle_beta   90.00
_cell.angle_gamma   90.00
#
_symmetry.space_group_name_H-M   'P 1'
#
loop_
_entity.id
_entity.type
_entity.pdbx_description
1 polymer ?
#
loop_
_entity_poly.entity_id
_entity_poly.type
_entity_poly.pdbx_seq_one_letter_code
_entity_poly.pdbx_strand_id
1 'polypeptide(L)'
;MTSKRINRELVFLRAFALSMAIVIFFLVNSAFKNSGNQKFSEIDVERINIVEKDGTVKMVITNVDRFPNGKNQNKRRLHQRKA
;
A
#
# COMPACT_ATOMS: atom_id res chain seq x y z
N MET A 1 52.74 0.92 -14.38
CA MET A 1 51.69 0.54 -13.39
C MET A 1 51.80 -0.94 -13.09
N THR A 2 51.87 -1.33 -11.82
CA THR A 2 52.04 -2.73 -11.39
C THR A 2 50.76 -3.54 -11.58
N SER A 3 50.82 -4.61 -12.40
CA SER A 3 49.70 -5.51 -12.73
C SER A 3 48.90 -6.01 -11.50
N LYS A 4 49.56 -6.21 -10.35
CA LYS A 4 48.91 -6.58 -9.08
C LYS A 4 47.91 -5.54 -8.56
N ARG A 5 48.17 -4.24 -8.79
CA ARG A 5 47.27 -3.15 -8.35
C ARG A 5 46.01 -3.10 -9.23
N ILE A 6 46.20 -3.22 -10.54
CA ILE A 6 45.12 -3.26 -11.55
C ILE A 6 44.17 -4.43 -11.30
N ASN A 7 44.68 -5.63 -10.97
CA ASN A 7 43.83 -6.78 -10.67
C ASN A 7 42.97 -6.57 -9.41
N ARG A 8 43.50 -5.92 -8.36
CA ARG A 8 42.73 -5.63 -7.14
C ARG A 8 41.65 -4.59 -7.38
N GLU A 9 41.96 -3.53 -8.12
CA GLU A 9 41.00 -2.50 -8.52
C GLU A 9 39.89 -3.09 -9.41
N LEU A 10 40.23 -4.00 -10.33
CA LEU A 10 39.27 -4.75 -11.13
C LEU A 10 38.34 -5.64 -10.28
N VAL A 11 38.87 -6.34 -9.28
CA VAL A 11 38.05 -7.17 -8.38
C VAL A 11 37.11 -6.29 -7.55
N PHE A 12 37.58 -5.15 -7.05
CA PHE A 12 36.74 -4.18 -6.33
C PHE A 12 35.62 -3.64 -7.24
N LEU A 13 35.95 -3.22 -8.45
CA LEU A 13 34.99 -2.67 -9.39
C LEU A 13 33.93 -3.71 -9.79
N ARG A 14 34.34 -4.97 -9.98
CA ARG A 14 33.41 -6.09 -10.24
C ARG A 14 32.50 -6.37 -9.06
N ALA A 15 33.03 -6.37 -7.84
CA ALA A 15 32.23 -6.56 -6.63
C ALA A 15 31.22 -5.41 -6.44
N PHE A 16 31.63 -4.18 -6.72
CA PHE A 16 30.75 -3.00 -6.68
C PHE A 16 29.66 -3.05 -7.76
N ALA A 17 30.00 -3.42 -8.99
CA ALA A 17 29.01 -3.57 -10.05
C ALA A 17 28.00 -4.68 -9.72
N LEU A 18 28.47 -5.81 -9.17
CA LEU A 18 27.61 -6.90 -8.73
C LEU A 18 26.68 -6.45 -7.59
N SER A 19 27.21 -5.72 -6.59
CA SER A 19 26.39 -5.23 -5.48
C SER A 19 25.33 -4.24 -5.94
N MET A 20 25.68 -3.32 -6.84
CA MET A 20 24.73 -2.40 -7.47
C MET A 20 23.65 -3.13 -8.27
N ALA A 21 24.02 -4.15 -9.04
CA ALA A 21 23.07 -4.95 -9.80
C ALA A 21 22.08 -5.68 -8.89
N ILE A 22 22.55 -6.23 -7.76
CA ILE A 22 21.71 -6.87 -6.76
C ILE A 22 20.74 -5.86 -6.14
N VAL A 23 21.21 -4.67 -5.75
CA VAL A 23 20.37 -3.62 -5.18
C VAL A 23 19.27 -3.20 -6.17
N ILE A 24 19.64 -2.94 -7.43
CA ILE A 24 18.67 -2.56 -8.47
C ILE A 24 17.67 -3.69 -8.71
N PHE A 25 18.13 -4.94 -8.76
CA PHE A 25 17.26 -6.10 -8.90
C PHE A 25 16.20 -6.15 -7.78
N PHE A 26 16.61 -5.99 -6.52
CA PHE A 26 15.66 -5.97 -5.41
C PHE A 26 14.69 -4.78 -5.46
N LEU A 27 15.17 -3.59 -5.81
CA LEU A 27 14.30 -2.40 -5.95
C LEU A 27 13.23 -2.59 -7.03
N VAL A 28 13.64 -3.09 -8.21
CA VAL A 28 12.72 -3.36 -9.32
C VAL A 28 11.69 -4.40 -8.90
N ASN A 29 12.10 -5.50 -8.29
CA ASN A 29 11.18 -6.55 -7.83
C ASN A 29 10.22 -6.05 -6.72
N SER A 30 10.66 -5.15 -5.84
CA SER A 30 9.80 -4.60 -4.79
C SER A 30 8.66 -3.73 -5.34
N ALA A 31 8.84 -3.10 -6.50
CA ALA A 31 7.81 -2.27 -7.13
C ALA A 31 6.64 -3.10 -7.68
N PHE A 32 6.86 -4.38 -7.99
CA PHE A 32 5.83 -5.29 -8.50
C PHE A 32 5.07 -6.05 -7.41
N LYS A 33 5.08 -5.57 -6.15
CA LYS A 33 4.24 -6.17 -5.10
C LYS A 33 2.77 -6.11 -5.51
N ASN A 34 2.20 -7.30 -5.69
CA ASN A 34 0.84 -7.51 -6.18
C ASN A 34 -0.19 -6.77 -5.31
N SER A 35 -1.03 -5.94 -5.94
CA SER A 35 -2.23 -5.33 -5.34
C SER A 35 -3.38 -6.36 -5.25
N GLY A 36 -3.08 -7.55 -4.72
CA GLY A 36 -4.06 -8.62 -4.59
C GLY A 36 -5.13 -8.30 -3.54
N ASN A 37 -6.10 -9.22 -3.40
CA ASN A 37 -7.11 -9.13 -2.36
C ASN A 37 -6.46 -9.30 -0.97
N GLN A 38 -6.18 -8.18 -0.30
CA GLN A 38 -5.69 -8.19 1.07
C GLN A 38 -6.77 -8.79 1.98
N LYS A 39 -6.40 -9.83 2.74
CA LYS A 39 -7.26 -10.41 3.77
C LYS A 39 -6.89 -9.83 5.12
N PHE A 40 -7.91 -9.46 5.89
CA PHE A 40 -7.75 -8.98 7.25
C PHE A 40 -8.49 -9.93 8.19
N SER A 41 -7.89 -10.25 9.33
CA SER A 41 -8.59 -10.94 10.42
C SER A 41 -9.48 -9.95 11.17
N GLU A 42 -8.99 -8.74 11.40
CA GLU A 42 -9.67 -7.66 12.11
C GLU A 42 -9.24 -6.32 11.52
N ILE A 43 -10.17 -5.35 11.51
CA ILE A 43 -9.96 -4.00 10.99
C ILE A 43 -10.61 -2.99 11.96
N ASP A 44 -9.79 -2.29 12.73
CA ASP A 44 -10.23 -1.22 13.64
C ASP A 44 -10.12 0.15 12.97
N VAL A 45 -11.26 0.72 12.60
CA VAL A 45 -11.33 1.99 11.87
C VAL A 45 -12.62 2.74 12.18
N GLU A 46 -12.59 4.07 12.02
CA GLU A 46 -13.78 4.91 12.17
C GLU A 46 -14.57 5.07 10.86
N ARG A 47 -13.92 4.85 9.70
CA ARG A 47 -14.51 5.00 8.37
C ARG A 47 -13.80 4.15 7.31
N ILE A 48 -14.60 3.46 6.50
CA ILE A 48 -14.16 2.72 5.32
C ILE A 48 -14.91 3.28 4.10
N ASN A 49 -14.19 3.53 3.02
CA ASN A 49 -14.76 3.87 1.72
C ASN A 49 -14.57 2.71 0.75
N ILE A 50 -15.63 2.31 0.06
CA ILE A 50 -15.58 1.39 -1.09
C ILE A 50 -15.54 2.26 -2.34
N VAL A 51 -14.44 2.16 -3.09
CA VAL A 51 -14.17 3.00 -4.27
C VAL A 51 -14.27 2.13 -5.52
N GLU A 52 -14.94 2.66 -6.54
CA GLU A 52 -15.03 2.03 -7.86
C GLU A 52 -13.74 2.20 -8.66
N LYS A 53 -13.65 1.50 -9.80
CA LYS A 53 -12.49 1.61 -10.70
C LYS A 53 -12.27 3.03 -11.25
N ASP A 54 -13.31 3.84 -11.33
CA ASP A 54 -13.26 5.23 -11.79
C ASP A 54 -12.87 6.23 -10.69
N GLY A 55 -12.61 5.75 -9.46
CA GLY A 55 -12.26 6.58 -8.31
C GLY A 55 -13.45 7.17 -7.56
N THR A 56 -14.69 6.90 -7.98
CA THR A 56 -15.89 7.36 -7.26
C THR A 56 -16.18 6.49 -6.04
N VAL A 57 -16.75 7.09 -4.99
CA VAL A 57 -17.12 6.37 -3.77
C VAL A 57 -18.49 5.70 -3.96
N LYS A 58 -18.52 4.37 -3.97
CA LYS A 58 -19.74 3.57 -4.05
C LYS A 58 -20.48 3.49 -2.72
N MET A 59 -19.73 3.33 -1.63
CA MET A 59 -20.27 3.08 -0.29
C MET A 59 -19.31 3.61 0.77
N VAL A 60 -19.87 4.07 1.89
CA VAL A 60 -19.11 4.46 3.08
C VAL A 60 -19.69 3.69 4.27
N ILE A 61 -18.82 3.00 5.02
CA ILE A 61 -19.14 2.38 6.31
C ILE A 61 -18.48 3.26 7.36
N THR A 62 -19.25 3.83 8.29
CA THR A 62 -18.70 4.77 9.28
C THR A 62 -19.58 4.85 10.52
N ASN A 63 -18.98 5.34 11.60
CA ASN A 63 -19.69 5.69 12.81
C ASN A 63 -20.69 6.83 12.56
N VAL A 64 -21.73 6.90 13.40
CA VAL A 64 -22.85 7.83 13.24
C VAL A 64 -22.39 9.29 13.12
N ASP A 65 -21.42 9.71 13.93
CA ASP A 65 -20.93 11.11 13.94
C ASP A 65 -20.20 11.53 12.67
N ARG A 66 -19.67 10.55 11.92
CA ARG A 66 -18.95 10.75 10.65
C ARG A 66 -19.81 10.40 9.43
N PHE A 67 -21.10 10.13 9.65
CA PHE A 67 -22.02 9.83 8.56
C PHE A 67 -22.10 11.03 7.60
N PRO A 68 -22.07 10.81 6.27
CA PRO A 68 -22.13 11.90 5.31
C PRO A 68 -23.45 12.69 5.47
N ASN A 69 -23.36 13.96 5.88
CA ASN A 69 -24.52 14.85 6.07
C ASN A 69 -25.08 15.42 4.75
N GLY A 70 -25.05 14.61 3.68
CA GLY A 70 -25.56 14.97 2.34
C GLY A 70 -27.04 14.60 2.17
N LYS A 71 -27.74 15.33 1.29
CA LYS A 71 -29.21 15.34 1.06
C LYS A 71 -29.91 14.00 0.70
N ASN A 72 -29.27 12.85 0.88
CA ASN A 72 -29.89 11.54 0.71
C ASN A 72 -30.31 10.99 2.08
N GLN A 73 -31.45 11.50 2.54
CA GLN A 73 -32.15 10.96 3.71
C GLN A 73 -32.66 9.55 3.39
N ASN A 74 -31.95 8.51 3.81
CA ASN A 74 -32.61 7.25 4.12
C ASN A 74 -32.84 7.19 5.63
N LYS A 75 -33.88 7.91 6.09
CA LYS A 75 -34.43 7.82 7.46
C LYS A 75 -35.03 6.42 7.67
N ARG A 76 -34.20 5.38 7.74
CA ARG A 76 -34.64 4.04 8.14
C ARG A 76 -34.16 3.76 9.56
N ARG A 77 -35.02 4.19 10.49
CA ARG A 77 -35.18 3.70 11.87
C ARG A 77 -33.87 3.35 12.58
N LEU A 78 -33.24 4.36 13.19
CA LEU A 78 -32.58 4.15 14.47
C LEU A 78 -33.68 3.76 15.46
N HIS A 79 -34.00 2.46 15.52
CA HIS A 79 -34.84 1.94 16.56
C HIS A 79 -34.14 2.20 17.87
N GLN A 80 -34.75 3.08 18.66
CA GLN A 80 -34.50 3.24 20.08
C GLN A 80 -34.45 1.85 20.71
N ARG A 81 -33.26 1.40 21.10
CA ARG A 81 -33.13 0.51 22.24
C ARG A 81 -32.75 1.41 23.40
N LYS A 82 -33.78 1.90 24.09
CA LYS A 82 -33.62 2.40 25.45
C LYS A 82 -33.12 1.23 26.29
N ALA A 83 -32.14 1.53 27.12
CA ALA A 83 -31.62 0.67 28.18
C ALA A 83 -32.73 0.23 29.14
#